data_AF-A0A2V5J121-F1
#
_entry.id   AF-A0A2V5J121-F1
#
_cell.length_a   1.000
_cell.length_b   1.000
_cell.length_c   1.000
_cell.angle_alpha   90.00
_cell.angle_beta   90.00
_cell.angle_gamma   90.00
#
_symmetry.space_group_name_H-M   'P 1'
#
loop_
_entity.id
_entity.type
_entity.pdbx_description
1 polymer ?
#
loop_
_entity_poly.entity_id
_entity_poly.type
_entity_poly.pdbx_seq_one_letter_code
_entity_poly.pdbx_strand_id
1 'polypeptide(L)'
;AGRFSFNELQLRLHPAASRVQKLAAAHPATFIVFDLLESDAGKSLLKVPLRERRMALEKFASKNLKSAAAIRLSPATTSLAQAKKWFDKAGGNLDGIIAKRLDAVYASGERTAVVKVKNIRTADCVVGGFRYASGSKLIGSLLLGLYDDAGFLHHVGFTSAFKTTDKRALTKKFEALRKPPGFTGNAPGGPSRWSTERSGKWEPVDPKVVVEVTYDHFTGDRFRHGTRIVRWRKDKAPRQCTLDQVAHREGRAIALL
;
A
#
# COMPACT_ATOMS: atom_id res chain seq x y z
N ALA A 1 5.44 12.04 18.88
CA ALA A 1 6.35 11.67 17.78
C ALA A 1 5.52 11.36 16.55
N GLY A 2 5.83 11.97 15.39
CA GLY A 2 4.95 11.92 14.21
C GLY A 2 4.90 10.56 13.53
N ARG A 3 3.90 10.33 12.67
CA ARG A 3 3.74 9.15 11.81
C ARG A 3 3.41 9.64 10.40
N PHE A 4 3.90 8.98 9.35
CA PHE A 4 3.38 9.25 8.01
C PHE A 4 2.01 8.60 7.86
N SER A 5 1.00 9.40 7.56
CA SER A 5 -0.36 8.93 7.34
C SER A 5 -0.87 9.48 6.01
N PHE A 6 -1.00 8.58 5.02
CA PHE A 6 -1.61 8.93 3.74
C PHE A 6 -3.06 9.36 3.92
N ASN A 7 -3.80 8.72 4.84
CA ASN A 7 -5.18 9.10 5.16
C ASN A 7 -5.28 10.55 5.67
N GLU A 8 -4.43 10.95 6.61
CA GLU A 8 -4.44 12.31 7.15
C GLU A 8 -4.07 13.34 6.07
N LEU A 9 -3.09 13.02 5.22
CA LEU A 9 -2.73 13.88 4.08
C LEU A 9 -3.93 14.07 3.14
N GLN A 10 -4.69 13.00 2.88
CA GLN A 10 -5.89 13.07 2.03
C GLN A 10 -7.01 13.94 2.60
N LEU A 11 -7.10 14.11 3.93
CA LEU A 11 -8.12 14.98 4.53
C LEU A 11 -8.01 16.42 4.03
N ARG A 12 -6.81 16.86 3.64
CA ARG A 12 -6.52 18.21 3.16
C ARG A 12 -7.04 18.48 1.74
N LEU A 13 -7.46 17.46 0.99
CA LEU A 13 -8.08 17.62 -0.33
C LEU A 13 -9.54 18.02 -0.15
N HIS A 14 -9.81 19.33 -0.15
CA HIS A 14 -11.14 19.89 0.09
C HIS A 14 -11.42 21.10 -0.83
N PRO A 15 -12.64 21.26 -1.36
CA PRO A 15 -12.98 22.40 -2.24
C PRO A 15 -12.84 23.78 -1.54
N ALA A 16 -13.22 23.86 -0.26
CA ALA A 16 -13.15 25.11 0.50
C ALA A 16 -11.73 25.38 1.04
N ALA A 17 -11.13 26.50 0.64
CA ALA A 17 -9.79 26.93 1.05
C ALA A 17 -9.62 27.06 2.58
N SER A 18 -10.62 27.59 3.28
CA SER A 18 -10.61 27.71 4.75
C SER A 18 -10.46 26.35 5.45
N ARG A 19 -11.10 25.31 4.89
CA ARG A 19 -10.98 23.93 5.40
C ARG A 19 -9.60 23.35 5.10
N VAL A 20 -9.04 23.63 3.92
CA VAL A 20 -7.66 23.23 3.57
C VAL A 20 -6.66 23.83 4.55
N GLN A 21 -6.76 25.14 4.84
CA GLN A 21 -5.87 25.82 5.79
C GLN A 21 -5.99 25.23 7.20
N LYS A 22 -7.22 25.05 7.71
CA LYS A 22 -7.47 24.44 9.02
C LYS A 22 -6.86 23.04 9.13
N LEU A 23 -7.07 22.19 8.12
CA LEU A 23 -6.56 20.81 8.12
C LEU A 23 -5.06 20.75 7.87
N ALA A 24 -4.47 21.69 7.14
CA ALA A 24 -3.01 21.77 6.97
C ALA A 24 -2.31 22.15 8.28
N ALA A 25 -2.92 23.02 9.10
CA ALA A 25 -2.42 23.35 10.43
C ALA A 25 -2.57 22.17 11.41
N ALA A 26 -3.71 21.47 11.37
CA ALA A 26 -3.97 20.31 12.23
C ALA A 26 -3.16 19.06 11.83
N HIS A 27 -2.84 18.91 10.54
CA HIS A 27 -2.09 17.78 9.96
C HIS A 27 -0.91 18.31 9.13
N PRO A 28 0.17 18.74 9.80
CA PRO A 28 1.35 19.27 9.11
C PRO A 28 1.99 18.20 8.21
N ALA A 29 2.63 18.63 7.12
CA ALA A 29 3.32 17.74 6.20
C ALA A 29 4.78 18.17 6.03
N THR A 30 5.63 17.19 5.73
CA THR A 30 7.02 17.39 5.36
C THR A 30 7.19 17.05 3.88
N PHE A 31 7.82 17.94 3.12
CA PHE A 31 8.17 17.70 1.74
C PHE A 31 9.55 17.05 1.65
N ILE A 32 9.60 15.79 1.17
CA ILE A 32 10.85 15.04 1.02
C ILE A 32 11.35 15.16 -0.43
N VAL A 33 12.43 15.90 -0.64
CA VAL A 33 13.02 16.16 -1.95
C VAL A 33 13.97 15.02 -2.35
N PHE A 34 13.92 14.57 -3.60
CA PHE A 34 14.73 13.42 -4.06
C PHE A 34 15.39 13.59 -5.42
N ASP A 35 15.13 14.68 -6.13
CA ASP A 35 15.76 15.02 -7.41
C ASP A 35 15.76 16.54 -7.60
N LEU A 36 16.57 17.04 -8.53
CA LEU A 36 16.60 18.45 -8.93
C LEU A 36 16.56 18.50 -10.46
N LEU A 37 15.49 19.09 -11.01
CA LEU A 37 15.23 19.10 -12.45
C LEU A 37 15.66 20.40 -13.13
N GLU A 38 15.88 21.45 -12.34
CA GLU A 38 16.35 22.75 -12.77
C GLU A 38 17.24 23.35 -11.66
N SER A 39 18.34 23.97 -12.05
CA SER A 39 19.25 24.63 -11.09
C SER A 39 18.69 25.96 -10.58
N ASP A 40 19.32 26.52 -9.54
CA ASP A 40 19.06 27.88 -9.03
C ASP A 40 19.24 28.98 -10.09
N ALA A 41 20.12 28.76 -11.07
CA ALA A 41 20.34 29.66 -12.21
C ALA A 41 19.34 29.46 -13.38
N GLY A 42 18.28 28.65 -13.22
CA GLY A 42 17.29 28.39 -14.26
C GLY A 42 17.72 27.42 -15.36
N LYS A 43 18.91 26.80 -15.26
CA LYS A 43 19.37 25.78 -16.21
C LYS A 43 18.65 24.45 -16.01
N SER A 44 18.06 23.92 -17.09
CA SER A 44 17.44 22.58 -17.10
C SER A 44 18.47 21.48 -16.84
N LEU A 45 18.13 20.54 -15.97
CA LEU A 45 18.90 19.35 -15.64
C LEU A 45 18.25 18.05 -16.14
N LEU A 46 17.17 18.12 -16.91
CA LEU A 46 16.42 16.93 -17.35
C LEU A 46 17.28 15.93 -18.13
N LYS A 47 18.17 16.43 -18.99
CA LYS A 47 19.11 15.62 -19.80
C LYS A 47 20.42 15.29 -19.08
N VAL A 48 20.57 15.71 -17.82
CA VAL A 48 21.76 15.47 -17.01
C VAL A 48 21.59 14.14 -16.27
N PRO A 49 22.62 13.27 -16.17
CA PRO A 49 22.54 12.01 -15.41
C PRO A 49 22.21 12.21 -13.92
N LEU A 50 21.51 11.25 -13.31
CA LEU A 50 21.09 11.32 -11.91
C LEU A 50 22.24 11.57 -10.94
N ARG A 51 23.44 11.02 -11.20
CA ARG A 51 24.63 11.26 -10.37
C ARG A 51 24.90 12.76 -10.20
N GLU A 52 24.90 13.49 -11.31
CA GLU A 52 25.14 14.93 -11.33
C GLU A 52 23.97 15.72 -10.75
N ARG A 53 22.72 15.33 -11.09
CA ARG A 53 21.54 15.98 -10.50
C ARG A 53 21.49 15.83 -8.98
N ARG A 54 21.90 14.67 -8.45
CA ARG A 54 21.94 14.43 -7.00
C ARG A 54 22.98 15.31 -6.31
N MET A 55 24.18 15.47 -6.89
CA MET A 55 25.19 16.40 -6.37
C MET A 55 24.69 17.85 -6.40
N ALA A 56 24.03 18.26 -7.50
CA ALA A 56 23.44 19.58 -7.62
C ALA A 56 22.33 19.81 -6.57
N LEU A 57 21.47 18.81 -6.34
CA LEU A 57 20.44 18.82 -5.32
C LEU A 57 21.02 18.99 -3.90
N GLU A 58 22.06 18.23 -3.55
CA GLU A 58 22.70 18.32 -2.24
C GLU A 58 23.34 19.69 -2.01
N LYS A 59 24.01 20.23 -3.04
CA LYS A 59 24.55 21.59 -3.00
C LYS A 59 23.45 22.63 -2.83
N PHE A 60 22.36 22.53 -3.60
CA PHE A 60 21.19 23.40 -3.47
C PHE A 60 20.58 23.33 -2.07
N ALA A 61 20.37 22.11 -1.55
CA ALA A 61 19.80 21.88 -0.23
C ALA A 61 20.66 22.50 0.89
N SER A 62 21.98 22.32 0.82
CA SER A 62 22.92 22.86 1.81
C SER A 62 22.90 24.39 1.91
N LYS A 63 22.57 25.08 0.81
CA LYS A 63 22.50 26.54 0.73
C LYS A 63 21.12 27.06 1.13
N ASN A 64 20.06 26.42 0.63
CA ASN A 64 18.72 27.02 0.61
C ASN A 64 17.72 26.38 1.59
N LEU A 65 17.96 25.15 2.07
CA LEU A 65 16.96 24.40 2.84
C LEU A 65 17.25 24.32 4.35
N LYS A 66 18.36 24.89 4.83
CA LYS A 66 18.74 24.83 6.26
C LYS A 66 17.69 25.42 7.20
N SER A 67 17.03 26.50 6.81
CA SER A 67 15.97 27.17 7.61
C SER A 67 14.57 26.60 7.35
N ALA A 68 14.40 25.75 6.33
CA ALA A 68 13.09 25.24 5.92
C ALA A 68 12.76 23.92 6.64
N ALA A 69 12.34 24.00 7.91
CA ALA A 69 12.07 22.81 8.75
C ALA A 69 11.06 21.80 8.17
N ALA A 70 10.15 22.26 7.29
CA ALA A 70 9.15 21.43 6.62
C ALA A 70 9.65 20.77 5.31
N ILE A 71 10.87 21.07 4.86
CA ILE A 71 11.47 20.49 3.65
C ILE A 71 12.69 19.69 4.07
N ARG A 72 12.77 18.43 3.65
CA ARG A 72 13.92 17.56 3.93
C ARG A 72 14.43 16.92 2.67
N LEU A 73 15.73 16.67 2.65
CA LEU A 73 16.35 15.90 1.57
C LEU A 73 16.22 14.41 1.88
N SER A 74 15.76 13.62 0.91
CA SER A 74 15.79 12.16 1.02
C SER A 74 17.23 11.66 1.17
N PRO A 75 17.49 10.68 2.05
CA PRO A 75 18.78 10.02 2.12
C PRO A 75 19.06 9.26 0.82
N ALA A 76 20.31 9.27 0.37
CA ALA A 76 20.77 8.52 -0.80
C ALA A 76 22.12 7.87 -0.50
N THR A 77 22.37 6.70 -1.08
CA THR A 77 23.63 5.98 -0.93
C THR A 77 23.94 5.19 -2.19
N THR A 78 25.22 5.08 -2.53
CA THR A 78 25.73 4.15 -3.53
C THR A 78 26.24 2.84 -2.89
N SER A 79 26.28 2.77 -1.55
CA SER A 79 26.71 1.58 -0.82
C SER A 79 25.57 0.57 -0.72
N LEU A 80 25.75 -0.60 -1.33
CA LEU A 80 24.79 -1.70 -1.22
C LEU A 80 24.60 -2.13 0.24
N ALA A 81 25.65 -2.14 1.05
CA ALA A 81 25.56 -2.50 2.46
C ALA A 81 24.68 -1.52 3.25
N GLN A 82 24.78 -0.22 2.97
CA GLN A 82 23.93 0.79 3.59
C GLN A 82 22.48 0.70 3.08
N ALA A 83 22.29 0.48 1.77
CA ALA A 83 20.96 0.27 1.20
C ALA A 83 20.25 -0.95 1.81
N LYS A 84 20.96 -2.06 2.03
CA LYS A 84 20.44 -3.24 2.74
C LYS A 84 20.03 -2.88 4.17
N LYS A 85 20.88 -2.18 4.92
CA LYS A 85 20.53 -1.70 6.28
C LYS A 85 19.28 -0.82 6.30
N TRP A 86 19.10 0.04 5.30
CA TRP A 86 17.87 0.84 5.16
C TRP A 86 16.66 -0.03 4.85
N PHE A 87 16.82 -1.00 3.95
CA PHE A 87 15.77 -1.93 3.55
C PHE A 87 15.33 -2.86 4.68
N ASP A 88 16.24 -3.37 5.50
CA ASP A 88 15.93 -4.20 6.67
C ASP A 88 15.15 -3.41 7.74
N LYS A 89 15.44 -2.11 7.84
CA LYS A 89 14.69 -1.17 8.69
C LYS A 89 13.42 -0.65 8.02
N ALA A 90 13.23 -0.89 6.72
CA ALA A 90 12.03 -0.52 6.00
C ALA A 90 10.89 -1.47 6.41
N GLY A 91 10.14 -1.02 7.41
CA GLY A 91 8.99 -1.69 8.01
C GLY A 91 8.13 -0.65 8.71
N GLY A 92 6.81 -0.84 8.74
CA GLY A 92 5.88 0.17 9.23
C GLY A 92 5.54 1.22 8.16
N ASN A 93 6.04 2.46 8.30
CA ASN A 93 5.61 3.63 7.52
C ASN A 93 6.35 3.86 6.19
N LEU A 94 7.36 3.05 5.85
CA LEU A 94 8.08 3.10 4.57
C LEU A 94 8.00 1.74 3.87
N ASP A 95 7.59 1.73 2.61
CA ASP A 95 7.38 0.52 1.79
C ASP A 95 8.67 -0.26 1.49
N GLY A 96 9.81 0.40 1.53
CA GLY A 96 11.06 -0.09 0.99
C GLY A 96 11.95 1.04 0.46
N ILE A 97 12.78 0.72 -0.52
CA ILE A 97 13.75 1.66 -1.11
C ILE A 97 13.50 1.83 -2.62
N ILE A 98 13.99 2.94 -3.17
CA ILE A 98 13.97 3.20 -4.60
C ILE A 98 15.41 3.11 -5.12
N ALA A 99 15.69 2.09 -5.93
CA ALA A 99 16.95 1.97 -6.66
C ALA A 99 16.82 2.72 -7.98
N LYS A 100 17.77 3.59 -8.28
CA LYS A 100 17.77 4.41 -9.50
C LYS A 100 19.09 4.24 -10.24
N ARG A 101 19.03 4.15 -11.57
CA ARG A 101 20.22 4.18 -12.43
C ARG A 101 20.91 5.55 -12.32
N LEU A 102 22.21 5.54 -12.02
CA LEU A 102 22.98 6.78 -11.80
C LEU A 102 23.32 7.52 -13.10
N ASP A 103 23.42 6.77 -14.20
CA ASP A 103 23.73 7.23 -15.54
C ASP A 103 22.49 7.70 -16.32
N ALA A 104 21.28 7.50 -15.77
CA ALA A 104 20.04 7.83 -16.45
C ALA A 104 19.66 9.31 -16.32
N VAL A 105 19.19 9.87 -17.43
CA VAL A 105 18.51 11.17 -17.49
C VAL A 105 17.13 11.10 -16.84
N TYR A 106 16.49 12.24 -16.61
CA TYR A 106 15.11 12.27 -16.11
C TYR A 106 14.13 12.06 -17.26
N ALA A 107 13.48 10.89 -17.30
CA ALA A 107 12.51 10.54 -18.33
C ALA A 107 11.08 10.64 -17.78
N SER A 108 10.39 11.74 -18.10
CA SER A 108 9.01 11.96 -17.65
C SER A 108 8.07 10.90 -18.26
N GLY A 109 7.20 10.31 -17.45
CA GLY A 109 6.27 9.26 -17.88
C GLY A 109 6.90 7.86 -18.03
N GLU A 110 8.22 7.75 -18.04
CA GLU A 110 8.95 6.49 -18.16
C GLU A 110 9.51 6.03 -16.80
N ARG A 111 9.56 4.71 -16.57
CA ARG A 111 10.01 4.13 -15.29
C ARG A 111 11.17 3.14 -15.43
N THR A 112 11.81 3.07 -16.59
CA THR A 112 12.89 2.10 -16.88
C THR A 112 14.16 2.34 -16.05
N ALA A 113 14.42 3.58 -15.64
CA ALA A 113 15.57 3.95 -14.83
C ALA A 113 15.38 3.75 -13.32
N VAL A 114 14.21 3.29 -12.87
CA VAL A 114 13.83 3.24 -11.45
C VAL A 114 13.20 1.90 -11.10
N VAL A 115 13.69 1.27 -10.03
CA VAL A 115 13.14 0.04 -9.48
C VAL A 115 12.72 0.29 -8.04
N LYS A 116 11.46 -0.03 -7.73
CA LYS A 116 10.95 -0.02 -6.36
C LYS A 116 11.22 -1.38 -5.72
N VAL A 117 12.09 -1.40 -4.72
CA VAL A 117 12.43 -2.62 -3.97
C VAL A 117 11.61 -2.59 -2.69
N LYS A 118 10.67 -3.54 -2.53
CA LYS A 118 9.79 -3.65 -1.36
C LYS A 118 9.96 -5.01 -0.69
N ASN A 119 9.72 -5.06 0.62
CA ASN A 119 9.46 -6.33 1.29
C ASN A 119 8.09 -6.85 0.86
N ILE A 120 8.07 -8.01 0.21
CA ILE A 120 6.79 -8.69 -0.09
C ILE A 120 6.28 -9.26 1.23
N ARG A 121 5.12 -8.77 1.66
CA ARG A 121 4.44 -9.30 2.85
C ARG A 121 3.33 -10.24 2.41
N THR A 122 3.15 -11.32 3.14
CA THR A 122 2.04 -12.24 2.95
C THR A 122 1.19 -12.36 4.20
N ALA A 123 -0.08 -12.66 4.00
CA ALA A 123 -1.00 -13.00 5.08
C ALA A 123 -1.87 -14.17 4.63
N ASP A 124 -2.09 -15.12 5.53
CA ASP A 124 -3.08 -16.17 5.31
C ASP A 124 -4.45 -15.62 5.70
N CYS A 125 -5.36 -15.56 4.73
CA CYS A 125 -6.68 -15.00 4.87
C CYS A 125 -7.76 -16.06 4.65
N VAL A 126 -8.87 -15.93 5.36
CA VAL A 126 -10.06 -16.75 5.13
C VAL A 126 -10.91 -16.09 4.06
N VAL A 127 -11.47 -16.89 3.14
CA VAL A 127 -12.47 -16.38 2.20
C VAL A 127 -13.84 -16.39 2.87
N GLY A 128 -14.36 -15.21 3.19
CA GLY A 128 -15.68 -15.03 3.81
C GLY A 128 -16.79 -14.68 2.80
N GLY A 129 -16.43 -14.36 1.55
CA GLY A 129 -17.41 -14.13 0.49
C GLY A 129 -16.77 -13.90 -0.88
N PHE A 130 -17.59 -13.63 -1.88
CA PHE A 130 -17.12 -13.26 -3.22
C PHE A 130 -18.03 -12.24 -3.89
N ARG A 131 -17.54 -11.64 -4.98
CA ARG A 131 -18.34 -10.80 -5.88
C ARG A 131 -18.24 -11.33 -7.31
N TYR A 132 -19.35 -11.29 -8.02
CA TYR A 132 -19.36 -11.52 -9.45
C TYR A 132 -18.68 -10.37 -10.20
N ALA A 133 -18.09 -10.68 -11.36
CA ALA A 133 -17.58 -9.68 -12.28
C ALA A 133 -18.74 -8.91 -12.93
N SER A 134 -18.50 -7.65 -13.32
CA SER A 134 -19.51 -6.82 -13.96
C SER A 134 -20.05 -7.50 -15.23
N GLY A 135 -21.37 -7.69 -15.31
CA GLY A 135 -22.02 -8.31 -16.48
C GLY A 135 -21.72 -9.80 -16.68
N SER A 136 -21.22 -10.50 -15.67
CA SER A 136 -20.86 -11.92 -15.76
C SER A 136 -21.26 -12.67 -14.50
N LYS A 137 -21.63 -13.96 -14.63
CA LYS A 137 -21.78 -14.87 -13.48
C LYS A 137 -20.45 -15.50 -13.04
N LEU A 138 -19.31 -15.04 -13.55
CA LEU A 138 -18.01 -15.48 -13.07
C LEU A 138 -17.56 -14.63 -11.88
N ILE A 139 -16.84 -15.24 -10.95
CA ILE A 139 -16.21 -14.51 -9.84
C ILE A 139 -15.25 -13.45 -10.38
N GLY A 140 -15.46 -12.21 -9.92
CA GLY A 140 -14.59 -11.06 -10.15
C GLY A 140 -13.61 -10.83 -9.00
N SER A 141 -14.02 -11.14 -7.76
CA SER A 141 -13.15 -11.02 -6.58
C SER A 141 -13.58 -11.95 -5.45
N LEU A 142 -12.61 -12.46 -4.69
CA LEU A 142 -12.83 -13.11 -3.40
C LEU A 142 -12.58 -12.11 -2.28
N LEU A 143 -13.46 -12.11 -1.28
CA LEU A 143 -13.42 -11.24 -0.12
C LEU A 143 -12.71 -11.96 1.02
N LEU A 144 -11.73 -11.27 1.59
CA LEU A 144 -10.76 -11.82 2.54
C LEU A 144 -11.08 -11.35 3.94
N GLY A 145 -10.90 -12.25 4.90
CA GLY A 145 -11.08 -11.98 6.32
C GLY A 145 -9.95 -12.50 7.20
N LEU A 146 -9.79 -11.84 8.34
CA LEU A 146 -8.92 -12.24 9.44
C LEU A 146 -9.72 -12.23 10.75
N TYR A 147 -9.44 -13.20 11.62
CA TYR A 147 -10.05 -13.29 12.94
C TYR A 147 -9.40 -12.32 13.92
N ASP A 148 -10.20 -11.70 14.77
CA ASP A 148 -9.74 -11.02 15.98
C ASP A 148 -9.65 -11.99 17.17
N ASP A 149 -9.19 -11.49 18.32
CA ASP A 149 -9.06 -12.28 19.56
C ASP A 149 -10.41 -12.72 20.13
N ALA A 150 -11.48 -12.00 19.82
CA ALA A 150 -12.85 -12.36 20.21
C ALA A 150 -13.46 -13.44 19.29
N GLY A 151 -12.77 -13.82 18.22
CA GLY A 151 -13.20 -14.85 17.27
C GLY A 151 -14.15 -14.35 16.18
N PHE A 152 -14.29 -13.04 15.99
CA PHE A 152 -15.03 -12.45 14.89
C PHE A 152 -14.17 -12.39 13.62
N LEU A 153 -14.77 -12.76 12.48
CA LEU A 153 -14.10 -12.68 11.18
C LEU A 153 -14.37 -11.31 10.55
N HIS A 154 -13.35 -10.45 10.50
CA HIS A 154 -13.43 -9.11 9.92
C HIS A 154 -13.04 -9.14 8.45
N HIS A 155 -13.83 -8.49 7.59
CA HIS A 155 -13.48 -8.25 6.20
C HIS A 155 -12.34 -7.24 6.10
N VAL A 156 -11.19 -7.71 5.62
CA VAL A 156 -9.94 -6.95 5.53
C VAL A 156 -9.57 -6.55 4.11
N GLY A 157 -10.26 -7.04 3.07
CA GLY A 157 -9.96 -6.68 1.69
C GLY A 157 -10.38 -7.75 0.70
N PHE A 158 -9.78 -7.73 -0.49
CA PHE A 158 -10.14 -8.67 -1.55
C PHE A 158 -8.95 -9.02 -2.42
N THR A 159 -9.11 -10.11 -3.19
CA THR A 159 -8.24 -10.47 -4.32
C THR A 159 -9.07 -10.67 -5.59
N SER A 160 -8.56 -10.20 -6.72
CA SER A 160 -9.19 -10.33 -8.05
C SER A 160 -8.23 -10.90 -9.11
N ALA A 161 -6.98 -11.18 -8.74
CA ALA A 161 -5.93 -11.62 -9.64
C ALA A 161 -5.99 -13.14 -9.89
N PHE A 162 -7.06 -13.59 -10.55
CA PHE A 162 -7.23 -14.98 -10.98
C PHE A 162 -6.80 -15.15 -12.44
N LYS A 163 -6.21 -16.30 -12.77
CA LYS A 163 -6.08 -16.70 -14.17
C LYS A 163 -7.48 -16.90 -14.75
N THR A 164 -7.71 -16.45 -15.99
CA THR A 164 -9.01 -16.55 -16.65
C THR A 164 -9.53 -17.99 -16.72
N THR A 165 -8.63 -18.96 -16.91
CA THR A 165 -8.91 -20.40 -16.92
C THR A 165 -9.53 -20.90 -15.63
N ASP A 166 -9.16 -20.31 -14.50
CA ASP A 166 -9.54 -20.79 -13.17
C ASP A 166 -10.90 -20.24 -12.72
N LYS A 167 -11.37 -19.17 -13.35
CA LYS A 167 -12.58 -18.44 -12.93
C LYS A 167 -13.82 -19.33 -12.90
N ARG A 168 -14.01 -20.22 -13.88
CA ARG A 168 -15.18 -21.14 -13.93
C ARG A 168 -15.16 -22.13 -12.76
N ALA A 169 -14.01 -22.75 -12.51
CA ALA A 169 -13.84 -23.71 -11.42
C ALA A 169 -13.99 -23.03 -10.05
N LEU A 170 -13.41 -21.83 -9.88
CA LEU A 170 -13.58 -21.04 -8.66
C LEU A 170 -15.04 -20.64 -8.44
N THR A 171 -15.73 -20.22 -9.49
CA THR A 171 -17.16 -19.87 -9.43
C THR A 171 -17.97 -21.04 -8.92
N LYS A 172 -17.88 -22.21 -9.59
CA LYS A 172 -18.59 -23.43 -9.16
C LYS A 172 -18.28 -23.80 -7.71
N LYS A 173 -17.00 -23.74 -7.32
CA LYS A 173 -16.57 -24.06 -5.95
C LYS A 173 -17.21 -23.14 -4.91
N PHE A 174 -17.14 -21.82 -5.10
CA PHE A 174 -17.62 -20.87 -4.08
C PHE A 174 -19.13 -20.66 -4.11
N GLU A 175 -19.80 -20.87 -5.25
CA GLU A 175 -21.27 -20.95 -5.29
C GLU A 175 -21.79 -22.10 -4.44
N ALA A 176 -21.13 -23.27 -4.48
CA ALA A 176 -21.47 -24.42 -3.64
C ALA A 176 -21.18 -24.19 -2.14
N LEU A 177 -20.35 -23.21 -1.81
CA LEU A 177 -20.01 -22.83 -0.43
C LEU A 177 -20.86 -21.66 0.09
N ARG A 178 -21.84 -21.16 -0.67
CA ARG A 178 -22.67 -20.02 -0.25
C ARG A 178 -23.36 -20.31 1.07
N LYS A 179 -23.06 -19.50 2.09
CA LYS A 179 -23.62 -19.64 3.43
C LYS A 179 -23.46 -18.33 4.21
N PRO A 180 -24.56 -17.66 4.60
CA PRO A 180 -24.51 -16.54 5.54
C PRO A 180 -23.96 -16.96 6.92
N PRO A 181 -23.35 -16.04 7.69
CA PRO A 181 -23.15 -14.62 7.36
C PRO A 181 -21.88 -14.34 6.55
N GLY A 182 -20.98 -15.32 6.38
CA GLY A 182 -19.68 -15.15 5.73
C GLY A 182 -18.66 -14.41 6.58
N PHE A 183 -18.99 -13.19 7.03
CA PHE A 183 -18.22 -12.40 8.00
C PHE A 183 -19.05 -12.18 9.26
N THR A 184 -18.43 -12.30 10.43
CA THR A 184 -19.10 -12.15 11.74
C THR A 184 -18.69 -10.88 12.49
N GLY A 185 -17.63 -10.20 12.05
CA GLY A 185 -17.24 -8.87 12.50
C GLY A 185 -17.58 -7.80 11.46
N ASN A 186 -16.56 -7.01 11.06
CA ASN A 186 -16.72 -6.01 10.01
C ASN A 186 -17.09 -6.66 8.67
N ALA A 187 -18.18 -6.22 8.04
CA ALA A 187 -18.62 -6.74 6.75
C ALA A 187 -18.17 -5.87 5.55
N PRO A 188 -18.12 -6.44 4.33
CA PRO A 188 -17.95 -5.67 3.10
C PRO A 188 -19.07 -4.65 2.91
N GLY A 189 -18.75 -3.47 2.35
CA GLY A 189 -19.74 -2.44 2.03
C GLY A 189 -19.94 -1.34 3.09
N GLY A 190 -19.18 -1.34 4.19
CA GLY A 190 -19.21 -0.24 5.16
C GLY A 190 -18.88 1.15 4.57
N PRO A 191 -19.24 2.24 5.27
CA PRO A 191 -19.09 3.61 4.76
C PRO A 191 -17.62 3.95 4.45
N SER A 192 -17.36 4.42 3.23
CA SER A 192 -16.05 4.90 2.75
C SER A 192 -16.26 5.89 1.60
N ARG A 193 -15.39 6.89 1.46
CA ARG A 193 -15.39 7.84 0.33
C ARG A 193 -15.26 7.17 -1.04
N TRP A 194 -14.78 5.93 -1.05
CA TRP A 194 -14.59 5.11 -2.25
C TRP A 194 -15.61 3.97 -2.35
N SER A 195 -16.57 3.89 -1.42
CA SER A 195 -17.65 2.90 -1.51
C SER A 195 -18.57 3.29 -2.66
N THR A 196 -18.61 2.43 -3.68
CA THR A 196 -19.65 2.47 -4.72
C THR A 196 -20.84 1.61 -4.31
N GLU A 197 -21.98 1.75 -4.98
CA GLU A 197 -23.15 0.85 -4.79
C GLU A 197 -22.80 -0.64 -4.90
N ARG A 198 -21.77 -0.98 -5.69
CA ARG A 198 -21.30 -2.37 -5.86
C ARG A 198 -20.54 -2.91 -4.65
N SER A 199 -20.13 -2.04 -3.73
CA SER A 199 -19.37 -2.43 -2.53
C SER A 199 -20.22 -3.28 -1.58
N GLY A 200 -21.54 -3.12 -1.60
CA GLY A 200 -22.49 -3.92 -0.82
C GLY A 200 -23.02 -5.18 -1.52
N LYS A 201 -22.78 -5.35 -2.83
CA LYS A 201 -23.25 -6.53 -3.59
C LYS A 201 -22.20 -7.64 -3.55
N TRP A 202 -22.39 -8.62 -2.67
CA TRP A 202 -21.50 -9.77 -2.51
C TRP A 202 -22.26 -11.00 -2.00
N GLU A 203 -21.68 -12.17 -2.20
CA GLU A 203 -22.24 -13.46 -1.79
C GLU A 203 -21.43 -14.02 -0.62
N PRO A 204 -22.05 -14.29 0.55
CA PRO A 204 -21.36 -14.88 1.69
C PRO A 204 -21.08 -16.36 1.47
N VAL A 205 -19.94 -16.83 1.97
CA VAL A 205 -19.57 -18.25 1.91
C VAL A 205 -19.18 -18.78 3.29
N ASP A 206 -19.31 -20.09 3.47
CA ASP A 206 -18.84 -20.79 4.65
C ASP A 206 -17.32 -20.57 4.80
N PRO A 207 -16.83 -19.92 5.89
CA PRO A 207 -15.45 -19.45 6.03
C PRO A 207 -14.46 -20.59 6.34
N LYS A 208 -14.33 -21.54 5.41
CA LYS A 208 -13.51 -22.75 5.51
C LYS A 208 -12.29 -22.77 4.57
N VAL A 209 -12.25 -21.85 3.61
CA VAL A 209 -11.19 -21.81 2.60
C VAL A 209 -10.15 -20.76 3.00
N VAL A 210 -8.89 -21.18 3.14
CA VAL A 210 -7.77 -20.29 3.43
C VAL A 210 -6.91 -20.08 2.18
N VAL A 211 -6.48 -18.83 1.98
CA VAL A 211 -5.62 -18.41 0.87
C VAL A 211 -4.51 -17.51 1.40
N GLU A 212 -3.28 -17.81 1.00
CA GLU A 212 -2.15 -16.91 1.24
C GLU A 212 -2.14 -15.84 0.15
N VAL A 213 -2.09 -14.57 0.55
CA VAL A 213 -2.05 -13.44 -0.38
C VAL A 213 -0.87 -12.53 -0.08
N THR A 214 -0.28 -11.94 -1.12
CA THR A 214 0.63 -10.81 -0.96
C THR A 214 -0.16 -9.52 -0.77
N TYR A 215 0.32 -8.64 0.11
CA TYR A 215 -0.25 -7.31 0.32
C TYR A 215 0.84 -6.24 0.45
N ASP A 216 0.51 -5.00 0.12
CA ASP A 216 1.41 -3.85 0.26
C ASP A 216 1.37 -3.29 1.69
N HIS A 217 0.19 -2.87 2.15
CA HIS A 217 -0.01 -2.28 3.47
C HIS A 217 -1.30 -2.76 4.12
N PHE A 218 -1.29 -2.79 5.44
CA PHE A 218 -2.47 -3.00 6.27
C PHE A 218 -2.67 -1.77 7.17
N THR A 219 -3.75 -1.02 6.97
CA THR A 219 -4.03 0.21 7.73
C THR A 219 -5.53 0.44 7.84
N GLY A 220 -6.01 0.89 9.01
CA GLY A 220 -7.46 1.02 9.25
C GLY A 220 -8.17 -0.32 9.07
N ASP A 221 -7.55 -1.37 9.60
CA ASP A 221 -8.04 -2.76 9.61
C ASP A 221 -8.31 -3.38 8.24
N ARG A 222 -7.65 -2.86 7.19
CA ARG A 222 -7.80 -3.34 5.81
C ARG A 222 -6.50 -3.29 5.02
N PHE A 223 -6.39 -4.19 4.05
CA PHE A 223 -5.39 -4.12 2.99
C PHE A 223 -5.61 -2.89 2.11
N ARG A 224 -4.51 -2.22 1.78
CA ARG A 224 -4.47 -1.19 0.73
C ARG A 224 -4.23 -1.84 -0.62
N HIS A 225 -4.98 -1.40 -1.62
CA HIS A 225 -4.95 -1.92 -3.00
C HIS A 225 -5.37 -3.40 -3.08
N GLY A 226 -5.42 -3.95 -4.28
CA GLY A 226 -5.76 -5.36 -4.50
C GLY A 226 -4.64 -6.28 -4.04
N THR A 227 -5.00 -7.37 -3.37
CA THR A 227 -4.05 -8.44 -2.99
C THR A 227 -3.90 -9.47 -4.11
N ARG A 228 -2.78 -10.20 -4.14
CA ARG A 228 -2.52 -11.26 -5.12
C ARG A 228 -2.40 -12.60 -4.44
N ILE A 229 -3.07 -13.62 -4.98
CA ILE A 229 -2.94 -14.99 -4.48
C ILE A 229 -1.51 -15.50 -4.66
N VAL A 230 -0.93 -16.01 -3.58
CA VAL A 230 0.31 -16.79 -3.59
C VAL A 230 -0.05 -18.26 -3.79
N ARG A 231 -0.87 -18.80 -2.88
CA ARG A 231 -1.30 -20.21 -2.88
C ARG A 231 -2.54 -20.44 -2.01
N TRP A 232 -3.21 -21.57 -2.24
CA TRP A 232 -4.28 -22.07 -1.37
C TRP A 232 -3.69 -22.83 -0.18
N ARG A 233 -4.15 -22.53 1.04
CA ARG A 233 -3.62 -23.10 2.28
C ARG A 233 -4.54 -24.18 2.83
N LYS A 234 -4.56 -25.34 2.15
CA LYS A 234 -5.36 -26.51 2.60
C LYS A 234 -4.86 -27.10 3.93
N ASP A 235 -3.62 -26.76 4.28
CA ASP A 235 -2.90 -27.14 5.50
C ASP A 235 -3.24 -26.28 6.71
N LYS A 236 -3.94 -25.14 6.54
CA LYS A 236 -4.18 -24.16 7.60
C LYS A 236 -5.66 -24.11 7.97
N ALA A 237 -5.95 -24.17 9.27
CA ALA A 237 -7.30 -24.01 9.76
C ALA A 237 -7.72 -22.52 9.71
N PRO A 238 -8.98 -22.18 9.36
CA PRO A 238 -9.43 -20.79 9.26
C PRO A 238 -9.17 -19.97 10.53
N ARG A 239 -9.37 -20.55 11.73
CA ARG A 239 -9.16 -19.84 13.01
C ARG A 239 -7.71 -19.46 13.29
N GLN A 240 -6.74 -20.04 12.57
CA GLN A 240 -5.33 -19.63 12.66
C GLN A 240 -5.00 -18.39 11.82
N CYS A 241 -5.97 -17.85 11.09
CA CYS A 241 -5.80 -16.67 10.24
C CYS A 241 -6.22 -15.42 11.03
N THR A 242 -5.34 -14.95 11.90
CA THR A 242 -5.63 -13.84 12.83
C THR A 242 -5.06 -12.50 12.36
N LEU A 243 -5.57 -11.40 12.93
CA LEU A 243 -5.10 -10.03 12.69
C LEU A 243 -3.64 -9.81 13.13
N ASP A 244 -3.10 -10.63 14.03
CA ASP A 244 -1.69 -10.53 14.46
C ASP A 244 -0.69 -10.69 13.31
N GLN A 245 -1.06 -11.44 12.27
CA GLN A 245 -0.24 -11.62 11.06
C GLN A 245 0.06 -10.29 10.34
N VAL A 246 -0.82 -9.31 10.52
CA VAL A 246 -0.79 -8.00 9.84
C VAL A 246 -0.65 -6.84 10.82
N ALA A 247 -0.72 -7.11 12.14
CA ALA A 247 -0.41 -6.16 13.19
C ALA A 247 1.06 -5.72 13.05
N HIS A 248 1.27 -4.45 12.70
CA HIS A 248 2.62 -3.94 12.55
C HIS A 248 3.29 -3.74 13.92
N ARG A 249 4.38 -4.47 14.16
CA ARG A 249 5.49 -4.01 15.02
C ARG A 249 5.94 -2.66 14.49
N GLU A 250 5.56 -1.57 15.17
CA GLU A 250 5.82 -0.21 14.72
C GLU A 250 7.33 0.07 14.65
N GLY A 251 7.88 0.07 13.43
CA GLY A 251 9.24 0.52 13.18
C GLY A 251 9.32 2.05 13.24
N ARG A 252 10.26 2.57 14.04
CA ARG A 252 10.62 4.01 14.11
C ARG A 252 11.32 4.48 12.82
N ALA A 253 10.58 4.52 11.71
CA ALA A 253 11.12 4.85 10.38
C ALA A 253 11.48 6.33 10.21
N ILE A 254 10.98 7.23 11.07
CA ILE A 254 11.32 8.67 10.98
C ILE A 254 12.81 8.92 11.19
N ALA A 255 13.51 8.10 11.98
CA ALA A 255 14.95 8.28 12.19
C ALA A 255 15.79 8.08 10.91
N LEU A 256 15.21 7.55 9.83
CA LEU A 256 15.86 7.43 8.52
C LEU A 256 15.71 8.68 7.64
N LEU A 257 14.87 9.66 8.02
CA LEU A 257 14.56 10.89 7.29
C LEU A 257 14.82 12.15 8.12
#